data_AF-A0A9X3I6W4-F1
#
_entry.id   AF-A0A9X3I6W4-F1
#
_cell.length_a   1.000
_cell.length_b   1.000
_cell.length_c   1.000
_cell.angle_alpha   90.00
_cell.angle_beta   90.00
_cell.angle_gamma   90.00
#
_symmetry.space_group_name_H-M   'P 1'
#
loop_
_entity.id
_entity.type
_entity.pdbx_description
1 polymer ?
#
loop_
_entity_poly.entity_id
_entity_poly.type
_entity_poly.pdbx_seq_one_letter_code
_entity_poly.pdbx_strand_id
1 'polypeptide(L)'
;MNDRGLIVIGSGPAGVAAAAAFREYCDDVPVRMLTADVDRPYFRPPLSKEFLRGETEDVSRDGAEWCADHGVELLTGTRVDAIEVEQRVVVAAGARYPYTELILACGASPTPPPVPGGDLAHILRSQRDAIQLRDAARRADSAVVIGAGFIGCEAAASLAMQGLSVTLVAPDEFPQQKRLGAETGQRLAALVEKSGTRFVGDTRVQEITGDSVVLDDGVSVHADLIVAATGVAPNSAIAETGGLEVKHSRIVVDAGMQTFWHGVFAAGDVALGVNTTARRPIAIEHWQDATDQGAVAGRRAAGADAAWSQVPGFWTTIGDETLKYHAWGDGYDRSRLVDHGSGCTVWYEADEAVVGVLTHNADDDYDLGERLIRDRKPAPVPMQ
;
A
#
# COMPACT_ATOMS: atom_id res chain seq x y z
N MET A 1 25.03 29.41 -8.84
CA MET A 1 23.55 29.38 -8.80
C MET A 1 23.18 28.31 -7.80
N ASN A 2 22.54 28.70 -6.68
CA ASN A 2 22.18 27.77 -5.61
C ASN A 2 21.09 26.84 -6.13
N ASP A 3 21.48 25.65 -6.58
CA ASP A 3 20.61 24.56 -7.09
C ASP A 3 19.78 23.89 -5.97
N ARG A 4 19.42 24.66 -4.93
CA ARG A 4 18.67 24.19 -3.76
C ARG A 4 17.19 24.45 -4.00
N GLY A 5 16.43 23.38 -4.17
CA GLY A 5 14.98 23.44 -4.32
C GLY A 5 14.32 22.32 -3.52
N LEU A 6 13.30 21.69 -4.08
CA LEU A 6 12.63 20.54 -3.48
C LEU A 6 13.35 19.25 -3.89
N ILE A 7 13.69 18.42 -2.91
CA ILE A 7 14.03 17.01 -3.14
C ILE A 7 12.88 16.12 -2.66
N VAL A 8 12.43 15.20 -3.52
CA VAL A 8 11.48 14.14 -3.20
C VAL A 8 12.20 12.79 -3.24
N ILE A 9 12.14 12.03 -2.15
CA ILE A 9 12.70 10.68 -2.09
C ILE A 9 11.56 9.68 -2.31
N GLY A 10 11.51 9.06 -3.49
CA GLY A 10 10.51 8.07 -3.90
C GLY A 10 9.60 8.57 -5.01
N SER A 11 9.35 7.71 -6.00
CA SER A 11 8.53 7.98 -7.19
C SER A 11 7.13 7.35 -7.13
N GLY A 12 6.70 6.89 -5.96
CA GLY A 12 5.36 6.35 -5.73
C GLY A 12 4.26 7.43 -5.74
N PRO A 13 2.99 7.06 -5.43
CA PRO A 13 1.85 7.98 -5.48
C PRO A 13 2.06 9.26 -4.66
N ALA A 14 2.61 9.13 -3.45
CA ALA A 14 2.92 10.27 -2.58
C ALA A 14 3.96 11.22 -3.18
N GLY A 15 5.05 10.68 -3.73
CA GLY A 15 6.13 11.51 -4.29
C GLY A 15 5.70 12.27 -5.54
N VAL A 16 4.96 11.61 -6.44
CA VAL A 16 4.40 12.25 -7.63
C VAL A 16 3.39 13.34 -7.26
N ALA A 17 2.46 13.04 -6.34
CA ALA A 17 1.48 14.02 -5.90
C ALA A 17 2.12 15.22 -5.18
N ALA A 18 3.18 14.99 -4.40
CA ALA A 18 3.93 16.05 -3.73
C ALA A 18 4.64 16.97 -4.73
N ALA A 19 5.35 16.41 -5.71
CA ALA A 19 5.99 17.19 -6.75
C ALA A 19 4.97 17.99 -7.58
N ALA A 20 3.83 17.38 -7.91
CA ALA A 20 2.74 18.04 -8.62
C ALA A 20 2.17 19.22 -7.85
N ALA A 21 1.79 18.98 -6.60
CA ALA A 21 1.19 20.01 -5.75
C ALA A 21 2.18 21.13 -5.41
N PHE A 22 3.47 20.85 -5.29
CA PHE A 22 4.49 21.89 -5.12
C PHE A 22 4.59 22.79 -6.38
N ARG A 23 4.54 22.18 -7.57
CA ARG A 23 4.61 22.89 -8.86
C ARG A 23 3.43 23.83 -9.12
N GLU A 24 2.27 23.58 -8.50
CA GLU A 24 1.12 24.50 -8.57
C GLU A 24 1.44 25.90 -7.99
N TYR A 25 2.44 26.01 -7.10
CA TYR A 25 2.77 27.25 -6.38
C TYR A 25 4.20 27.75 -6.65
N CYS A 26 5.10 26.89 -7.10
CA CYS A 26 6.51 27.20 -7.33
C CYS A 26 6.96 26.68 -8.70
N ASP A 27 6.86 27.51 -9.73
CA ASP A 27 7.19 27.15 -11.12
C ASP A 27 8.69 27.26 -11.45
N ASP A 28 9.42 28.15 -10.77
CA ASP A 28 10.83 28.46 -11.03
C ASP A 28 11.84 27.74 -10.11
N VAL A 29 11.37 27.09 -9.04
CA VAL A 29 12.22 26.37 -8.08
C VAL A 29 12.65 25.00 -8.63
N PRO A 30 13.92 24.57 -8.52
CA PRO A 30 14.30 23.22 -8.92
C PRO A 30 13.55 22.12 -8.15
N VAL A 31 13.05 21.10 -8.83
CA VAL A 31 12.43 19.92 -8.20
C VAL A 31 13.16 18.68 -8.68
N ARG A 32 13.69 17.89 -7.74
CA ARG A 32 14.42 16.66 -8.03
C ARG A 32 13.78 15.48 -7.31
N MET A 33 13.53 14.39 -8.02
CA MET A 33 12.95 13.17 -7.48
C MET A 33 13.97 12.03 -7.59
N LEU A 34 14.40 11.47 -6.45
CA LEU A 34 15.33 10.35 -6.39
C LEU A 34 14.55 9.09 -6.05
N THR A 35 14.74 8.01 -6.82
CA THR A 35 14.04 6.75 -6.58
C THR A 35 14.94 5.55 -6.82
N ALA A 36 14.80 4.53 -5.99
CA ALA A 36 15.49 3.26 -6.17
C ALA A 36 14.92 2.45 -7.36
N ASP A 37 13.68 2.73 -7.78
CA ASP A 37 13.07 2.11 -8.95
C ASP A 37 13.85 2.52 -10.21
N VAL A 38 14.14 1.55 -11.08
CA VAL A 38 14.79 1.79 -12.38
C VAL A 38 13.80 2.28 -13.44
N ASP A 39 12.50 2.06 -13.17
CA ASP A 39 11.39 2.43 -14.02
C ASP A 39 10.86 3.83 -13.67
N ARG A 40 10.17 4.46 -14.62
CA ARG A 40 9.43 5.71 -14.40
C ARG A 40 8.21 5.48 -13.48
N PRO A 41 7.60 6.52 -12.88
CA PRO A 41 6.40 6.33 -12.05
C PRO A 41 5.30 5.51 -12.76
N TYR A 42 4.73 4.54 -12.05
CA TYR A 42 3.72 3.59 -12.54
C TYR A 42 2.62 3.35 -11.50
N PHE A 43 1.47 2.84 -11.95
CA PHE A 43 0.42 2.33 -11.08
C PHE A 43 0.80 0.96 -10.50
N ARG A 44 0.76 0.85 -9.17
CA ARG A 44 0.99 -0.42 -8.45
C ARG A 44 -0.24 -1.34 -8.37
N PRO A 45 -1.49 -0.85 -8.26
CA PRO A 45 -2.66 -1.73 -8.14
C PRO A 45 -2.84 -2.78 -9.25
N PRO A 46 -2.49 -2.51 -10.53
CA PRO A 46 -2.54 -3.51 -11.60
C PRO A 46 -1.60 -4.70 -11.41
N LEU A 47 -0.51 -4.55 -10.65
CA LEU A 47 0.58 -5.52 -10.58
C LEU A 47 0.17 -6.87 -9.98
N SER A 48 -0.86 -6.92 -9.13
CA SER A 48 -1.45 -8.14 -8.55
C SER A 48 -2.70 -8.62 -9.30
N LYS A 49 -3.09 -7.91 -10.36
CA LYS A 49 -4.37 -8.07 -11.07
C LYS A 49 -4.14 -8.23 -12.58
N GLU A 50 -4.65 -7.30 -13.39
CA GLU A 50 -4.63 -7.36 -14.86
C GLU A 50 -3.22 -7.49 -15.43
N PHE A 51 -2.21 -6.88 -14.81
CA PHE A 51 -0.83 -7.04 -15.26
C PHE A 51 -0.32 -8.45 -15.02
N LEU A 52 -0.57 -9.00 -13.82
CA LEU A 52 -0.18 -10.37 -13.47
C LEU A 52 -0.91 -11.39 -14.34
N ARG A 53 -2.16 -11.13 -14.70
CA ARG A 53 -2.97 -11.94 -15.63
C ARG A 53 -2.54 -11.82 -17.10
N GLY A 54 -1.65 -10.87 -17.42
CA GLY A 54 -1.24 -10.60 -18.80
C GLY A 54 -2.31 -9.94 -19.66
N GLU A 55 -3.33 -9.35 -19.03
CA GLU A 55 -4.42 -8.61 -19.69
C GLU A 55 -3.99 -7.19 -20.08
N THR A 56 -3.00 -6.64 -19.39
CA THR A 56 -2.35 -5.36 -19.73
C THR A 56 -0.83 -5.47 -19.62
N GLU A 57 -0.14 -4.74 -20.50
CA GLU A 57 1.28 -4.42 -20.36
C GLU A 57 1.48 -2.98 -19.85
N ASP A 58 0.41 -2.17 -19.89
CA ASP A 58 0.44 -0.78 -19.50
C ASP A 58 0.09 -0.63 -18.02
N VAL A 59 1.11 -0.30 -17.25
CA VAL A 59 1.00 0.16 -15.87
C VAL A 59 1.52 1.59 -15.74
N SER A 60 1.80 2.24 -16.87
CA SER A 60 2.30 3.60 -16.88
C SER A 60 1.25 4.53 -16.25
N ARG A 61 1.74 5.47 -15.45
CA ARG A 61 0.89 6.56 -14.97
C ARG A 61 0.83 7.60 -16.06
N ASP A 62 -0.37 8.11 -16.38
CA ASP A 62 -0.59 9.14 -17.41
C ASP A 62 0.51 10.21 -17.35
N GLY A 63 1.43 10.11 -18.31
CA GLY A 63 2.68 10.86 -18.34
C GLY A 63 3.86 10.16 -17.67
N ALA A 64 4.42 9.12 -18.31
CA ALA A 64 5.87 8.93 -18.26
C ALA A 64 6.63 10.23 -18.65
N GLU A 65 5.96 11.12 -19.39
CA GLU A 65 6.35 12.49 -19.72
C GLU A 65 6.02 13.52 -18.62
N TRP A 66 5.19 13.18 -17.63
CA TRP A 66 4.73 14.09 -16.58
C TRP A 66 5.89 14.81 -15.87
N CYS A 67 6.95 14.07 -15.51
CA CYS A 67 8.12 14.67 -14.89
C CYS A 67 8.77 15.71 -15.81
N ALA A 68 8.88 15.44 -17.12
CA ALA A 68 9.42 16.39 -18.07
C ALA A 68 8.49 17.60 -18.25
N ASP A 69 7.19 17.37 -18.39
CA ASP A 69 6.17 18.41 -18.57
C ASP A 69 6.07 19.36 -17.37
N HIS A 70 6.41 18.87 -16.18
CA HIS A 70 6.36 19.64 -14.93
C HIS A 70 7.74 20.08 -14.43
N GLY A 71 8.79 19.96 -15.26
CA GLY A 71 10.14 20.38 -14.91
C GLY A 71 10.68 19.71 -13.64
N VAL A 72 10.40 18.42 -13.48
CA VAL A 72 10.89 17.55 -12.41
C VAL A 72 12.06 16.72 -12.93
N GLU A 73 13.23 16.91 -12.33
CA GLU A 73 14.40 16.09 -12.61
C GLU A 73 14.24 14.73 -11.92
N LEU A 74 13.97 13.67 -12.69
CA LEU A 74 13.81 12.31 -12.18
C LEU A 74 15.13 11.53 -12.27
N LEU A 75 15.63 11.04 -11.14
CA LEU A 75 16.81 10.17 -11.03
C LEU A 75 16.36 8.76 -10.62
N THR A 76 16.18 7.90 -11.62
CA THR A 76 15.87 6.47 -11.44
C THR A 76 17.10 5.67 -11.03
N GLY A 77 16.92 4.50 -10.42
CA GLY A 77 18.00 3.62 -9.96
C GLY A 77 18.91 4.27 -8.91
N THR A 78 18.46 5.37 -8.30
CA THR A 78 19.21 6.20 -7.36
C THR A 78 18.66 5.99 -5.97
N ARG A 79 19.21 4.99 -5.27
CA ARG A 79 18.89 4.76 -3.86
C ARG A 79 19.55 5.84 -2.99
N VAL A 80 18.76 6.46 -2.12
CA VAL A 80 19.28 7.36 -1.08
C VAL A 80 19.93 6.55 0.02
N ASP A 81 21.17 6.89 0.35
CA ASP A 81 21.98 6.18 1.34
C ASP A 81 21.94 6.87 2.70
N ALA A 82 21.82 8.20 2.74
CA ALA A 82 21.74 8.96 3.99
C ALA A 82 21.02 10.30 3.82
N ILE A 83 20.52 10.83 4.94
CA ILE A 83 19.93 12.17 5.05
C ILE A 83 20.66 12.91 6.16
N GLU A 84 21.28 14.03 5.82
CA GLU A 84 22.00 14.90 6.76
C GLU A 84 21.12 16.13 7.03
N VAL A 85 20.14 15.98 7.93
CA VAL A 85 19.05 16.95 8.12
C VAL A 85 19.54 18.34 8.51
N GLU A 86 20.49 18.43 9.45
CA GLU A 86 21.07 19.71 9.89
C GLU A 86 21.79 20.45 8.76
N GLN A 87 22.45 19.70 7.87
CA GLN A 87 23.19 20.26 6.73
C GLN A 87 22.28 20.51 5.52
N ARG A 88 21.04 20.02 5.57
CA ARG A 88 20.08 19.99 4.47
C ARG A 88 20.65 19.34 3.21
N VAL A 89 21.18 18.13 3.37
CA VAL A 89 21.77 17.34 2.28
C VAL A 89 21.19 15.93 2.26
N VAL A 90 20.86 15.46 1.05
CA VAL A 90 20.61 14.04 0.76
C VAL A 90 21.86 13.45 0.12
N VAL A 91 22.26 12.25 0.54
CA VAL A 91 23.41 11.53 -0.02
C VAL A 91 22.90 10.31 -0.77
N ALA A 92 23.30 10.18 -2.03
CA ALA A 92 22.94 9.03 -2.86
C ALA A 92 24.08 8.73 -3.86
N ALA A 93 24.51 7.46 -3.93
CA ALA A 93 25.55 7.00 -4.85
C ALA A 93 26.86 7.83 -4.78
N GLY A 94 27.24 8.25 -3.56
CA GLY A 94 28.43 9.07 -3.32
C GLY A 94 28.30 10.56 -3.70
N ALA A 95 27.17 10.97 -4.29
CA ALA A 95 26.84 12.36 -4.57
C ALA A 95 26.06 13.00 -3.41
N ARG A 96 26.21 14.32 -3.27
CA ARG A 96 25.54 15.15 -2.25
C ARG A 96 24.58 16.10 -2.93
N TYR A 97 23.31 16.03 -2.54
CA TYR A 97 22.22 16.82 -3.11
C TYR A 97 21.69 17.78 -2.03
N PRO A 98 22.08 19.06 -2.05
CA PRO A 98 21.57 20.03 -1.08
C PRO A 98 20.12 20.40 -1.41
N TYR A 99 19.30 20.63 -0.39
CA TYR A 99 17.88 20.98 -0.55
C TYR A 99 17.47 22.22 0.26
N THR A 100 16.37 22.84 -0.17
CA THR A 100 15.61 23.82 0.62
C THR A 100 14.49 23.10 1.35
N GLU A 101 13.74 22.28 0.62
CA GLU A 101 12.63 21.44 1.11
C GLU A 101 12.91 19.97 0.80
N LEU A 102 12.57 19.06 1.71
CA LEU A 102 12.73 17.61 1.57
C LEU A 102 11.44 16.88 1.86
N ILE A 103 11.00 16.01 0.95
CA ILE A 103 9.83 15.15 1.14
C ILE A 103 10.26 13.68 1.07
N LEU A 104 10.09 12.95 2.17
CA LEU A 104 10.31 11.50 2.24
C LEU A 104 9.02 10.75 1.85
N ALA A 105 9.02 10.18 0.64
CA ALA A 105 7.94 9.39 0.08
C ALA A 105 8.43 7.96 -0.29
N CYS A 106 9.34 7.41 0.50
CA CYS A 106 10.03 6.14 0.23
C CYS A 106 9.15 4.89 0.45
N GLY A 107 7.90 5.06 0.92
CA GLY A 107 6.90 4.00 1.03
C GLY A 107 7.33 2.84 1.94
N ALA A 108 6.90 1.63 1.62
CA ALA A 108 7.23 0.39 2.31
C ALA A 108 7.78 -0.69 1.37
N SER A 109 8.45 -1.70 1.92
CA SER A 109 9.02 -2.87 1.22
C SER A 109 8.53 -4.19 1.82
N PRO A 110 8.27 -5.24 1.01
CA PRO A 110 7.97 -6.57 1.52
C PRO A 110 9.10 -7.12 2.37
N THR A 111 8.75 -7.89 3.39
CA THR A 111 9.70 -8.69 4.17
C THR A 111 9.53 -10.15 3.80
N PRO A 112 10.62 -10.85 3.39
CA PRO A 112 10.56 -12.29 3.18
C PRO A 112 9.99 -13.00 4.41
N PRO A 113 9.26 -14.12 4.23
CA PRO A 113 8.81 -14.93 5.34
C PRO A 113 10.00 -15.31 6.24
N PRO A 114 9.92 -15.13 7.57
CA PRO A 114 11.05 -15.37 8.48
C PRO A 114 11.21 -16.86 8.80
N VAL A 115 11.39 -17.67 7.76
CA VAL A 115 11.54 -19.13 7.81
C VAL A 115 12.73 -19.56 6.94
N PRO A 116 13.32 -20.74 7.17
CA PRO A 116 14.31 -21.31 6.26
C PRO A 116 13.80 -21.30 4.81
N GLY A 117 14.64 -20.79 3.90
CA GLY A 117 14.32 -20.63 2.49
C GLY A 117 13.30 -19.54 2.16
N GLY A 118 12.92 -18.68 3.11
CA GLY A 118 12.00 -17.54 2.90
C GLY A 118 12.35 -16.67 1.69
N ASP A 119 13.65 -16.46 1.44
CA ASP A 119 14.18 -15.67 0.32
C ASP A 119 14.00 -16.34 -1.07
N LEU A 120 13.58 -17.60 -1.12
CA LEU A 120 13.26 -18.32 -2.37
C LEU A 120 11.90 -17.91 -2.94
N ALA A 121 11.02 -17.37 -2.11
CA ALA A 121 9.68 -16.94 -2.55
C ALA A 121 9.75 -15.66 -3.38
N HIS A 122 8.97 -15.61 -4.46
CA HIS A 122 8.72 -14.38 -5.19
C HIS A 122 7.96 -13.39 -4.31
N ILE A 123 8.37 -12.12 -4.34
CA ILE A 123 7.60 -11.02 -3.76
C ILE A 123 6.86 -10.27 -4.86
N LEU A 124 5.93 -9.39 -4.47
CA LEU A 124 5.23 -8.52 -5.42
C LEU A 124 5.10 -7.11 -4.85
N ARG A 125 5.96 -6.19 -5.31
CA ARG A 125 5.92 -4.77 -4.89
C ARG A 125 6.25 -3.79 -6.01
N SER A 126 7.28 -4.08 -6.78
CA SER A 126 7.77 -3.27 -7.89
C SER A 126 7.32 -3.83 -9.24
N GLN A 127 7.42 -3.03 -10.29
CA GLN A 127 7.18 -3.50 -11.66
C GLN A 127 8.14 -4.64 -12.04
N ARG A 128 9.41 -4.56 -11.62
CA ARG A 128 10.38 -5.66 -11.78
C ARG A 128 9.90 -6.96 -11.14
N ASP A 129 9.42 -6.89 -9.89
CA ASP A 129 8.91 -8.09 -9.20
C ASP A 129 7.72 -8.69 -9.95
N ALA A 130 6.80 -7.84 -10.43
CA ALA A 130 5.64 -8.27 -11.19
C ALA A 130 6.02 -8.93 -12.52
N ILE A 131 7.01 -8.40 -13.24
CA ILE A 131 7.55 -9.00 -14.47
C ILE A 131 8.14 -10.38 -14.17
N GLN A 132 8.98 -10.47 -13.13
CA GLN A 132 9.61 -11.74 -12.72
C GLN A 132 8.57 -12.79 -12.32
N LEU A 133 7.57 -12.38 -11.54
CA LEU A 133 6.48 -13.24 -11.11
C LEU A 133 5.64 -13.72 -12.30
N ARG A 134 5.27 -12.83 -13.22
CA ARG A 134 4.51 -13.18 -14.42
C ARG A 134 5.28 -14.13 -15.35
N ASP A 135 6.58 -13.91 -15.53
CA ASP A 135 7.40 -14.80 -16.33
C ASP A 135 7.58 -16.18 -15.67
N ALA A 136 7.66 -16.24 -14.34
CA ALA A 136 7.64 -17.50 -13.60
C ALA A 136 6.29 -18.22 -13.73
N ALA A 137 5.18 -17.50 -13.58
CA ALA A 137 3.83 -18.04 -13.71
C ALA A 137 3.56 -18.67 -15.09
N ARG A 138 4.09 -18.09 -16.17
CA ARG A 138 4.00 -18.65 -17.54
C ARG A 138 4.65 -20.04 -17.70
N ARG A 139 5.51 -20.46 -16.77
CA ARG A 139 6.24 -21.73 -16.80
C ARG A 139 5.83 -22.68 -15.67
N ALA A 140 4.87 -22.29 -14.84
CA ALA A 140 4.43 -23.02 -13.67
C ALA A 140 3.06 -23.67 -13.94
N ASP A 141 2.87 -24.89 -13.45
CA ASP A 141 1.56 -25.56 -13.44
C ASP A 141 0.87 -25.40 -12.07
N SER A 142 1.65 -25.12 -11.02
CA SER A 142 1.18 -25.02 -9.64
C SER A 142 1.82 -23.85 -8.88
N ALA A 143 1.07 -23.25 -7.95
CA ALA A 143 1.57 -22.18 -7.11
C ALA A 143 1.13 -22.29 -5.65
N VAL A 144 2.00 -21.87 -4.73
CA VAL A 144 1.64 -21.59 -3.34
C VAL A 144 1.79 -20.10 -3.07
N VAL A 145 0.73 -19.48 -2.57
CA VAL A 145 0.74 -18.09 -2.10
C VAL A 145 0.70 -18.10 -0.57
N ILE A 146 1.64 -17.40 0.06
CA ILE A 146 1.80 -17.34 1.51
C ILE A 146 1.31 -15.97 2.00
N GLY A 147 0.23 -15.98 2.79
CA GLY A 147 -0.36 -14.81 3.41
C GLY A 147 -1.69 -14.39 2.75
N ALA A 148 -2.79 -14.49 3.49
CA ALA A 148 -4.14 -14.12 3.03
C ALA A 148 -4.48 -12.64 3.32
N GLY A 149 -3.53 -11.75 3.06
CA GLY A 149 -3.79 -10.32 2.91
C GLY A 149 -4.49 -10.02 1.58
N PHE A 150 -4.84 -8.76 1.30
CA PHE A 150 -5.50 -8.41 0.03
C PHE A 150 -4.63 -8.76 -1.16
N ILE A 151 -3.35 -8.35 -1.14
CA ILE A 151 -2.40 -8.70 -2.21
C ILE A 151 -2.27 -10.22 -2.40
N GLY A 152 -2.28 -11.00 -1.32
CA GLY A 152 -2.22 -12.46 -1.40
C GLY A 152 -3.48 -13.07 -2.01
N CYS A 153 -4.66 -12.57 -1.63
CA CYS A 153 -5.93 -12.99 -2.23
C CYS A 153 -6.02 -12.61 -3.72
N GLU A 154 -5.60 -11.40 -4.07
CA GLU A 154 -5.56 -10.91 -5.45
C GLU A 154 -4.59 -11.72 -6.31
N ALA A 155 -3.36 -11.96 -5.82
CA ALA A 155 -2.36 -12.73 -6.53
C ALA A 155 -2.79 -14.20 -6.70
N ALA A 156 -3.34 -14.82 -5.65
CA ALA A 156 -3.81 -16.20 -5.73
C ALA A 156 -4.94 -16.35 -6.76
N ALA A 157 -5.93 -15.45 -6.72
CA ALA A 157 -7.01 -15.44 -7.70
C ALA A 157 -6.50 -15.20 -9.14
N SER A 158 -5.60 -14.24 -9.33
CA SER A 158 -5.02 -13.93 -10.64
C SER A 158 -4.18 -15.07 -11.22
N LEU A 159 -3.47 -15.84 -10.38
CA LEU A 159 -2.74 -17.02 -10.82
C LEU A 159 -3.69 -18.19 -11.15
N ALA A 160 -4.76 -18.39 -10.35
CA ALA A 160 -5.75 -19.43 -10.61
C ALA A 160 -6.52 -19.17 -11.92
N MET A 161 -6.88 -17.92 -12.20
CA MET A 161 -7.53 -17.51 -13.46
C MET A 161 -6.65 -17.75 -14.70
N GLN A 162 -5.33 -17.86 -14.53
CA GLN A 162 -4.38 -18.24 -15.59
C GLN A 162 -4.28 -19.77 -15.78
N GLY A 163 -5.01 -20.55 -14.99
CA GLY A 163 -5.07 -22.01 -15.08
C GLY A 163 -4.11 -22.75 -14.15
N LEU A 164 -3.37 -22.05 -13.27
CA LEU A 164 -2.49 -22.69 -12.30
C LEU A 164 -3.29 -23.37 -11.19
N SER A 165 -2.78 -24.49 -10.68
CA SER A 165 -3.28 -25.09 -9.43
C SER A 165 -2.73 -24.30 -8.24
N VAL A 166 -3.54 -23.40 -7.67
CA VAL A 166 -3.10 -22.48 -6.60
C VAL A 166 -3.56 -22.93 -5.22
N THR A 167 -2.66 -22.91 -4.24
CA THR A 167 -2.98 -23.00 -2.81
C THR A 167 -2.60 -21.71 -2.09
N LEU A 168 -3.56 -21.06 -1.42
CA LEU A 168 -3.33 -19.90 -0.56
C LEU A 168 -3.26 -20.37 0.90
N VAL A 169 -2.12 -20.16 1.56
CA VAL A 169 -1.87 -20.58 2.94
C VAL A 169 -1.82 -19.35 3.86
N ALA A 170 -2.50 -19.42 5.00
CA ALA A 170 -2.45 -18.35 6.00
C ALA A 170 -2.58 -18.89 7.44
N PRO A 171 -1.97 -18.19 8.42
CA PRO A 171 -2.04 -18.57 9.83
C PRO A 171 -3.39 -18.27 10.50
N ASP A 172 -4.24 -17.48 9.85
CA ASP A 172 -5.57 -17.14 10.33
C ASP A 172 -6.59 -18.08 9.67
N GLU A 173 -7.65 -18.43 10.39
CA GLU A 173 -8.74 -19.29 9.91
C GLU A 173 -9.35 -18.75 8.61
N PHE A 174 -9.52 -17.42 8.49
CA PHE A 174 -10.02 -16.76 7.28
C PHE A 174 -9.15 -15.56 6.84
N PRO A 175 -9.16 -15.19 5.54
CA PRO A 175 -8.49 -14.00 5.03
C PRO A 175 -8.93 -12.73 5.75
N GLN A 176 -7.97 -11.84 6.06
CA GLN A 176 -8.21 -10.54 6.70
C GLN A 176 -9.01 -10.58 8.02
N GLN A 177 -9.18 -11.75 8.65
CA GLN A 177 -10.04 -11.93 9.83
C GLN A 177 -9.68 -10.99 10.98
N LYS A 178 -8.39 -10.78 11.26
CA LYS A 178 -7.94 -9.84 12.30
C LYS A 178 -8.42 -8.41 12.08
N ARG A 179 -8.58 -7.99 10.82
CA ARG A 179 -8.99 -6.63 10.44
C ARG A 179 -10.49 -6.51 10.26
N LEU A 180 -11.14 -7.53 9.70
CA LEU A 180 -12.51 -7.44 9.19
C LEU A 180 -13.52 -8.36 9.88
N GLY A 181 -13.06 -9.21 10.80
CA GLY A 181 -13.87 -10.22 11.48
C GLY A 181 -14.05 -11.50 10.67
N ALA A 182 -14.46 -12.56 11.37
CA ALA A 182 -14.61 -13.90 10.79
C ALA A 182 -15.69 -13.96 9.70
N GLU A 183 -16.84 -13.29 9.87
CA GLU A 183 -17.93 -13.30 8.88
C GLU A 183 -17.50 -12.70 7.54
N THR A 184 -16.78 -11.58 7.57
CA THR A 184 -16.21 -10.97 6.36
C THR A 184 -15.09 -11.83 5.79
N GLY A 185 -14.24 -12.40 6.65
CA GLY A 185 -13.17 -13.30 6.22
C GLY A 185 -13.71 -14.54 5.49
N GLN A 186 -14.79 -15.15 5.97
CA GLN A 186 -15.45 -16.28 5.28
C GLN A 186 -15.91 -15.91 3.88
N ARG A 187 -16.46 -14.70 3.70
CA ARG A 187 -16.85 -14.21 2.37
C ARG A 187 -15.64 -14.01 1.47
N LEU A 188 -14.55 -13.44 1.99
CA LEU A 188 -13.29 -13.30 1.23
C LEU A 188 -12.71 -14.67 0.84
N ALA A 189 -12.74 -15.66 1.75
CA ALA A 189 -12.34 -17.03 1.44
C ALA A 189 -13.18 -17.60 0.29
N ALA A 190 -14.51 -17.45 0.33
CA ALA A 190 -15.39 -17.90 -0.73
C ALA A 190 -15.12 -17.21 -2.07
N LEU A 191 -14.74 -15.92 -2.07
CA LEU A 191 -14.34 -15.21 -3.29
C LEU A 191 -13.02 -15.75 -3.87
N VAL A 192 -12.03 -16.00 -3.01
CA VAL A 192 -10.77 -16.64 -3.40
C VAL A 192 -11.04 -18.03 -3.95
N GLU A 193 -11.86 -18.85 -3.29
CA GLU A 193 -12.18 -20.21 -3.75
C GLU A 193 -12.97 -20.23 -5.05
N LYS A 194 -13.89 -19.27 -5.26
CA LYS A 194 -14.63 -19.08 -6.51
C LYS A 194 -13.70 -18.85 -7.71
N SER A 195 -12.52 -18.27 -7.50
CA SER A 195 -11.51 -18.09 -8.56
C SER A 195 -10.78 -19.37 -8.97
N GLY A 196 -10.98 -20.48 -8.26
CA GLY A 196 -10.27 -21.75 -8.46
C GLY A 196 -9.08 -21.97 -7.52
N THR A 197 -8.83 -21.04 -6.58
CA THR A 197 -7.79 -21.19 -5.56
C THR A 197 -8.25 -22.12 -4.43
N ARG A 198 -7.40 -23.00 -3.94
CA ARG A 198 -7.62 -23.70 -2.66
C ARG A 198 -7.13 -22.84 -1.51
N PHE A 199 -8.02 -22.44 -0.60
CA PHE A 199 -7.61 -21.75 0.63
C PHE A 199 -7.33 -22.75 1.77
N VAL A 200 -6.25 -22.51 2.52
CA VAL A 200 -5.83 -23.30 3.68
C VAL A 200 -5.51 -22.34 4.82
N GLY A 201 -6.49 -22.10 5.68
CA GLY A 201 -6.37 -21.31 6.90
C GLY A 201 -5.78 -22.10 8.07
N ASP A 202 -5.60 -21.43 9.22
CA ASP A 202 -5.06 -22.00 10.47
C ASP A 202 -3.76 -22.80 10.30
N THR A 203 -2.94 -22.39 9.32
CA THR A 203 -1.76 -23.15 8.90
C THR A 203 -0.57 -22.22 8.74
N ARG A 204 0.58 -22.59 9.31
CA ARG A 204 1.83 -21.83 9.17
C ARG A 204 2.80 -22.52 8.25
N VAL A 205 3.52 -21.72 7.48
CA VAL A 205 4.71 -22.20 6.77
C VAL A 205 5.87 -22.29 7.77
N GLN A 206 6.56 -23.44 7.78
CA GLN A 206 7.77 -23.69 8.58
C GLN A 206 9.05 -23.57 7.76
N GLU A 207 9.01 -23.94 6.48
CA GLU A 207 10.16 -23.92 5.58
C GLU A 207 9.69 -23.80 4.14
N ILE A 208 10.50 -23.14 3.31
CA ILE A 208 10.35 -23.07 1.87
C ILE A 208 11.56 -23.77 1.25
N THR A 209 11.33 -24.77 0.41
CA THR A 209 12.36 -25.40 -0.43
C THR A 209 12.28 -24.82 -1.85
N GLY A 210 13.16 -25.26 -2.75
CA GLY A 210 13.15 -24.79 -4.15
C GLY A 210 11.87 -25.14 -4.93
N ASP A 211 11.08 -26.10 -4.45
CA ASP A 211 9.95 -26.72 -5.14
C ASP A 211 8.76 -27.04 -4.21
N SER A 212 8.80 -26.66 -2.94
CA SER A 212 7.77 -26.99 -1.97
C SER A 212 7.71 -26.03 -0.78
N VAL A 213 6.56 -26.03 -0.11
CA VAL A 213 6.34 -25.34 1.16
C VAL A 213 6.01 -26.39 2.22
N VAL A 214 6.77 -26.41 3.31
CA VAL A 214 6.53 -27.29 4.46
C VAL A 214 5.67 -26.56 5.48
N LEU A 215 4.56 -27.17 5.86
CA LEU A 215 3.58 -26.64 6.80
C LEU A 215 3.91 -27.05 8.25
N ASP A 216 3.26 -26.43 9.22
CA ASP A 216 3.47 -26.66 10.65
C ASP A 216 2.92 -27.99 11.19
N ASP A 217 2.09 -28.67 10.41
CA ASP A 217 1.69 -30.07 10.62
C ASP A 217 2.65 -31.10 9.97
N GLY A 218 3.69 -30.62 9.27
CA GLY A 218 4.67 -31.44 8.55
C GLY A 218 4.26 -31.84 7.13
N VAL A 219 3.07 -31.44 6.66
CA VAL A 219 2.67 -31.65 5.27
C VAL A 219 3.54 -30.79 4.35
N SER A 220 3.99 -31.37 3.24
CA SER A 220 4.71 -30.66 2.19
C SER A 220 3.79 -30.44 1.00
N VAL A 221 3.66 -29.18 0.57
CA VAL A 221 2.88 -28.76 -0.59
C VAL A 221 3.85 -28.43 -1.72
N HIS A 222 3.89 -29.28 -2.75
CA HIS A 222 4.70 -29.04 -3.95
C HIS A 222 4.14 -27.87 -4.76
N ALA A 223 5.02 -26.99 -5.24
CA ALA A 223 4.66 -25.90 -6.14
C ALA A 223 5.83 -25.46 -7.01
N ASP A 224 5.57 -25.20 -8.29
CA ASP A 224 6.55 -24.65 -9.23
C ASP A 224 6.82 -23.16 -8.97
N LEU A 225 5.87 -22.49 -8.34
CA LEU A 225 5.89 -21.08 -8.02
C LEU A 225 5.48 -20.83 -6.56
N ILE A 226 6.32 -20.12 -5.81
CA ILE A 226 6.03 -19.76 -4.41
C ILE A 226 6.03 -18.25 -4.31
N VAL A 227 4.95 -17.67 -3.78
CA VAL A 227 4.75 -16.21 -3.68
C VAL A 227 4.55 -15.83 -2.22
N ALA A 228 5.30 -14.84 -1.74
CA ALA A 228 5.15 -14.28 -0.40
C ALA A 228 4.37 -12.95 -0.44
N ALA A 229 3.24 -12.93 0.26
CA ALA A 229 2.39 -11.76 0.50
C ALA A 229 2.18 -11.54 2.01
N THR A 230 3.27 -11.63 2.78
CA THR A 230 3.30 -11.65 4.25
C THR A 230 3.32 -10.27 4.92
N GLY A 231 3.05 -9.21 4.16
CA GLY A 231 3.05 -7.82 4.64
C GLY A 231 4.28 -7.04 4.20
N VAL A 232 4.35 -5.78 4.64
CA VAL A 232 5.41 -4.83 4.29
C VAL A 232 5.92 -4.12 5.54
N ALA A 233 7.15 -3.62 5.47
CA ALA A 233 7.75 -2.75 6.47
C ALA A 233 7.98 -1.35 5.86
N PRO A 234 7.62 -0.25 6.54
CA PRO A 234 7.91 1.08 6.04
C PRO A 234 9.42 1.34 5.94
N ASN A 235 9.83 2.09 4.90
CA ASN A 235 11.23 2.36 4.58
C ASN A 235 11.78 3.56 5.39
N SER A 236 11.63 3.54 6.72
CA SER A 236 12.00 4.65 7.61
C SER A 236 13.45 4.68 8.06
N ALA A 237 14.26 3.64 7.78
CA ALA A 237 15.61 3.48 8.33
C ALA A 237 16.56 4.65 8.00
N ILE A 238 16.49 5.20 6.79
CA ILE A 238 17.30 6.36 6.38
C ILE A 238 16.90 7.63 7.14
N ALA A 239 15.64 7.73 7.54
CA ALA A 239 15.12 8.87 8.29
C ALA A 239 15.56 8.78 9.76
N GLU A 240 15.45 7.61 10.37
CA GLU A 240 15.91 7.34 11.73
C GLU A 240 17.41 7.62 11.88
N THR A 241 18.23 7.09 10.95
CA THR A 241 19.68 7.34 10.93
C THR A 241 20.01 8.82 10.69
N GLY A 242 19.14 9.54 9.97
CA GLY A 242 19.23 10.98 9.75
C GLY A 242 18.74 11.84 10.93
N GLY A 243 18.31 11.24 12.04
CA GLY A 243 17.86 11.96 13.24
C GLY A 243 16.39 12.40 13.21
N LEU A 244 15.56 11.84 12.33
CA LEU A 244 14.12 12.04 12.35
C LEU A 244 13.45 11.14 13.40
N GLU A 245 12.37 11.64 14.01
CA GLU A 245 11.56 10.83 14.93
C GLU A 245 10.81 9.73 14.18
N VAL A 246 11.00 8.49 14.63
CA VAL A 246 10.31 7.30 14.11
C VAL A 246 9.55 6.61 15.24
N LYS A 247 8.28 6.27 14.99
CA LYS A 247 7.42 5.51 15.90
C LYS A 247 6.70 4.41 15.12
N HIS A 248 6.68 3.20 15.67
CA HIS A 248 6.11 2.02 14.98
C HIS A 248 6.64 1.86 13.56
N SER A 249 7.95 2.05 13.39
CA SER A 249 8.66 2.02 12.10
C SER A 249 8.19 3.04 11.07
N ARG A 250 7.57 4.15 11.48
CA ARG A 250 7.10 5.22 10.60
C ARG A 250 7.60 6.59 11.04
N ILE A 251 7.82 7.47 10.08
CA ILE A 251 8.28 8.84 10.32
C ILE A 251 7.11 9.64 10.89
N VAL A 252 7.32 10.26 12.05
CA VAL A 252 6.28 11.04 12.73
C VAL A 252 6.14 12.41 12.07
N VAL A 253 4.91 12.75 11.67
CA VAL A 253 4.59 14.04 11.06
C VAL A 253 3.29 14.64 11.61
N ASP A 254 3.19 15.96 11.54
CA ASP A 254 1.97 16.69 11.87
C ASP A 254 0.88 16.54 10.79
N ALA A 255 -0.20 17.31 10.90
CA ALA A 255 -1.30 17.26 9.93
C ALA A 255 -0.96 17.87 8.55
N GLY A 256 0.06 18.72 8.49
CA GLY A 256 0.63 19.24 7.25
C GLY A 256 1.73 18.34 6.68
N MET A 257 1.85 17.10 7.19
CA MET A 257 2.87 16.13 6.80
C MET A 257 4.31 16.58 7.14
N GLN A 258 4.48 17.59 8.00
CA GLN A 258 5.78 18.12 8.37
C GLN A 258 6.33 17.38 9.59
N THR A 259 7.62 17.07 9.55
CA THR A 259 8.35 16.55 10.70
C THR A 259 8.66 17.68 11.69
N PHE A 260 9.32 17.37 12.82
CA PHE A 260 9.84 18.40 13.71
C PHE A 260 10.84 19.35 13.01
N TRP A 261 11.56 18.85 12.01
CA TRP A 261 12.53 19.65 11.26
C TRP A 261 11.80 20.49 10.21
N HIS A 262 11.96 21.81 10.30
CA HIS A 262 11.36 22.73 9.35
C HIS A 262 11.84 22.45 7.92
N GLY A 263 10.88 22.32 7.02
CA GLY A 263 11.10 22.03 5.60
C GLY A 263 11.47 20.57 5.31
N VAL A 264 11.18 19.66 6.24
CA VAL A 264 11.29 18.21 6.06
C VAL A 264 9.95 17.57 6.33
N PHE A 265 9.43 16.84 5.36
CA PHE A 265 8.11 16.24 5.33
C PHE A 265 8.18 14.75 5.05
N ALA A 266 7.14 14.00 5.40
CA ALA A 266 6.99 12.60 5.00
C ALA A 266 5.55 12.27 4.63
N ALA A 267 5.34 11.43 3.61
CA ALA A 267 4.01 11.09 3.11
C ALA A 267 3.92 9.66 2.55
N GLY A 268 2.71 9.09 2.57
CA GLY A 268 2.42 7.73 2.12
C GLY A 268 2.79 6.68 3.16
N ASP A 269 3.04 5.43 2.72
CA ASP A 269 3.25 4.28 3.61
C ASP A 269 4.38 4.47 4.64
N VAL A 270 5.31 5.42 4.45
CA VAL A 270 6.39 5.68 5.42
C VAL A 270 5.98 6.58 6.59
N ALA A 271 4.88 7.31 6.46
CA ALA A 271 4.47 8.33 7.41
C ALA A 271 3.52 7.79 8.49
N LEU A 272 3.64 8.34 9.69
CA LEU A 272 2.64 8.31 10.75
C LEU A 272 2.13 9.73 10.94
N GLY A 273 1.07 10.07 10.19
CA GLY A 273 0.56 11.44 10.10
C GLY A 273 -0.68 11.68 10.95
N VAL A 274 -0.80 12.88 11.49
CA VAL A 274 -2.01 13.31 12.21
C VAL A 274 -3.12 13.61 11.21
N ASN A 275 -4.22 12.86 11.29
CA ASN A 275 -5.42 13.17 10.53
C ASN A 275 -6.32 14.10 11.34
N THR A 276 -6.70 15.24 10.77
CA THR A 276 -7.46 16.30 11.47
C THR A 276 -8.90 15.92 11.78
N THR A 277 -9.53 15.08 10.95
CA THR A 277 -10.88 14.57 11.17
C THR A 277 -10.88 13.51 12.28
N ALA A 278 -9.93 12.55 12.21
CA ALA A 278 -9.74 11.56 13.26
C ALA A 278 -9.23 12.18 14.58
N ARG A 279 -8.52 13.32 14.49
CA ARG A 279 -7.82 14.03 15.57
C ARG A 279 -6.73 13.21 16.26
N ARG A 280 -6.08 12.33 15.51
CA ARG A 280 -4.99 11.47 16.01
C ARG A 280 -4.05 11.04 14.89
N PRO A 281 -2.83 10.58 15.21
CA PRO A 281 -1.97 9.92 14.24
C PRO A 281 -2.63 8.63 13.73
N ILE A 282 -2.57 8.42 12.42
CA ILE A 282 -3.03 7.19 11.76
C ILE A 282 -1.96 6.68 10.79
N ALA A 283 -1.83 5.35 10.73
CA ALA A 283 -0.92 4.65 9.83
C ALA A 283 -1.74 3.99 8.73
N ILE A 284 -1.51 4.36 7.47
CA ILE A 284 -2.30 3.91 6.32
C ILE A 284 -1.36 3.50 5.19
N GLU A 285 -1.76 2.47 4.43
CA GLU A 285 -0.99 1.87 3.33
C GLU A 285 -1.88 1.74 2.08
N HIS A 286 -2.45 2.86 1.66
CA HIS A 286 -3.43 2.92 0.58
C HIS A 286 -3.02 3.95 -0.47
N TRP A 287 -3.30 3.64 -1.73
CA TRP A 287 -2.87 4.44 -2.86
C TRP A 287 -3.41 5.88 -2.82
N GLN A 288 -4.72 6.02 -2.55
CA GLN A 288 -5.37 7.32 -2.51
C GLN A 288 -4.85 8.15 -1.34
N ASP A 289 -4.76 7.56 -0.14
CA ASP A 289 -4.20 8.24 1.04
C ASP A 289 -2.76 8.71 0.84
N ALA A 290 -1.92 7.89 0.20
CA ALA A 290 -0.57 8.30 -0.15
C ALA A 290 -0.56 9.49 -1.12
N THR A 291 -1.46 9.50 -2.11
CA THR A 291 -1.65 10.62 -3.04
C THR A 291 -2.07 11.90 -2.29
N ASP A 292 -3.05 11.79 -1.40
CA ASP A 292 -3.59 12.92 -0.64
C ASP A 292 -2.55 13.50 0.32
N GLN A 293 -1.85 12.64 1.07
CA GLN A 293 -0.75 13.06 1.94
C GLN A 293 0.39 13.69 1.15
N GLY A 294 0.73 13.12 0.00
CA GLY A 294 1.73 13.68 -0.91
C GLY A 294 1.36 15.10 -1.33
N ALA A 295 0.13 15.31 -1.79
CA ALA A 295 -0.36 16.62 -2.17
C ALA A 295 -0.32 17.63 -1.01
N VAL A 296 -0.69 17.23 0.21
CA VAL A 296 -0.57 18.07 1.41
C VAL A 296 0.89 18.45 1.66
N ALA A 297 1.82 17.49 1.64
CA ALA A 297 3.24 17.75 1.84
C ALA A 297 3.81 18.72 0.78
N GLY A 298 3.44 18.55 -0.48
CA GLY A 298 3.84 19.43 -1.58
C GLY A 298 3.36 20.87 -1.40
N ARG A 299 2.08 21.06 -1.06
CA ARG A 299 1.51 22.40 -0.77
C ARG A 299 2.21 23.07 0.41
N ARG A 300 2.47 22.31 1.47
CA ARG A 300 3.15 22.83 2.67
C ARG A 300 4.61 23.20 2.41
N ALA A 301 5.33 22.38 1.65
CA ALA A 301 6.68 22.70 1.20
C ALA A 301 6.72 23.97 0.34
N ALA A 302 5.66 24.27 -0.42
CA ALA A 302 5.53 25.52 -1.18
C ALA A 302 5.05 26.73 -0.34
N GLY A 303 4.83 26.55 0.96
CA GLY A 303 4.38 27.61 1.88
C GLY A 303 2.87 27.85 1.89
N ALA A 304 2.07 27.02 1.21
CA ALA A 304 0.61 27.09 1.27
C ALA A 304 0.07 26.43 2.54
N ASP A 305 -1.17 26.76 2.93
CA ASP A 305 -1.83 26.07 4.03
C ASP A 305 -2.57 24.81 3.53
N ALA A 306 -2.34 23.69 4.22
CA ALA A 306 -2.94 22.40 3.87
C ALA A 306 -2.84 21.44 5.06
N ALA A 307 -3.85 20.59 5.23
CA ALA A 307 -3.85 19.55 6.24
C ALA A 307 -4.57 18.31 5.73
N TRP A 308 -4.12 17.13 6.17
CA TRP A 308 -4.77 15.87 5.85
C TRP A 308 -5.99 15.62 6.73
N SER A 309 -7.12 15.34 6.10
CA SER A 309 -8.43 15.21 6.76
C SER A 309 -9.30 14.08 6.19
N GLN A 310 -8.89 13.44 5.10
CA GLN A 310 -9.72 12.45 4.42
C GLN A 310 -9.89 11.17 5.25
N VAL A 311 -11.03 10.50 5.06
CA VAL A 311 -11.26 9.17 5.64
C VAL A 311 -10.52 8.16 4.75
N PRO A 312 -9.59 7.36 5.30
CA PRO A 312 -8.84 6.42 4.50
C PRO A 312 -9.72 5.42 3.76
N GLY A 313 -9.34 5.11 2.54
CA GLY A 313 -10.14 4.27 1.66
C GLY A 313 -9.32 3.51 0.63
N PHE A 314 -9.77 2.30 0.30
CA PHE A 314 -9.21 1.52 -0.80
C PHE A 314 -10.25 0.57 -1.40
N TRP A 315 -9.87 -0.04 -2.50
CA TRP A 315 -10.58 -1.15 -3.11
C TRP A 315 -9.65 -2.34 -3.33
N THR A 316 -10.23 -3.52 -3.45
CA THR A 316 -9.54 -4.76 -3.79
C THR A 316 -10.40 -5.52 -4.80
N THR A 317 -9.74 -6.28 -5.68
CA THR A 317 -10.43 -7.08 -6.70
C THR A 317 -9.94 -8.52 -6.62
N ILE A 318 -10.80 -9.42 -6.15
CA ILE A 318 -10.49 -10.84 -5.98
C ILE A 318 -11.28 -11.61 -7.04
N GLY A 319 -10.59 -12.18 -8.02
CA GLY A 319 -11.23 -12.72 -9.21
C GLY A 319 -11.92 -11.59 -9.98
N ASP A 320 -13.22 -11.77 -10.25
CA ASP A 320 -14.06 -10.78 -10.93
C ASP A 320 -14.80 -9.83 -9.96
N GLU A 321 -14.59 -9.98 -8.65
CA GLU A 321 -15.38 -9.31 -7.62
C GLU A 321 -14.59 -8.16 -6.99
N THR A 322 -15.18 -6.97 -6.93
CA THR A 322 -14.54 -5.79 -6.33
C THR A 322 -15.21 -5.42 -5.01
N LEU A 323 -14.40 -5.26 -3.97
CA LEU A 323 -14.82 -4.77 -2.67
C LEU A 323 -14.20 -3.41 -2.41
N LYS A 324 -14.95 -2.52 -1.76
CA LYS A 324 -14.49 -1.19 -1.36
C LYS A 324 -14.57 -1.05 0.16
N TYR A 325 -13.60 -0.33 0.74
CA TYR A 325 -13.49 -0.19 2.18
C TYR A 325 -13.07 1.22 2.58
N HIS A 326 -13.71 1.73 3.63
CA HIS A 326 -13.25 2.90 4.38
C HIS A 326 -13.11 2.54 5.84
N ALA A 327 -12.05 3.00 6.52
CA ALA A 327 -11.95 2.94 7.97
C ALA A 327 -10.81 3.80 8.54
N TRP A 328 -10.89 4.07 9.85
CA TRP A 328 -9.78 4.67 10.58
C TRP A 328 -8.65 3.69 10.97
N GLY A 329 -8.88 2.38 10.87
CA GLY A 329 -7.87 1.35 11.08
C GLY A 329 -7.51 1.01 12.54
N ASP A 330 -8.29 1.49 13.52
CA ASP A 330 -8.12 1.25 14.97
C ASP A 330 -8.92 0.07 15.52
N GLY A 331 -9.63 -0.66 14.66
CA GLY A 331 -10.51 -1.76 15.07
C GLY A 331 -11.94 -1.27 15.31
N TYR A 332 -12.75 -2.15 15.89
CA TYR A 332 -14.18 -1.92 16.11
C TYR A 332 -14.69 -2.81 17.26
N ASP A 333 -15.80 -2.41 17.89
CA ASP A 333 -16.45 -3.18 18.96
C ASP A 333 -17.45 -4.19 18.41
N ARG A 334 -18.17 -3.79 17.35
CA ARG A 334 -19.16 -4.62 16.67
C ARG A 334 -19.10 -4.44 15.16
N SER A 335 -19.42 -5.51 14.44
CA SER A 335 -19.67 -5.47 13.01
C SER A 335 -21.10 -5.94 12.73
N ARG A 336 -21.75 -5.36 11.73
CA ARG A 336 -23.08 -5.78 11.28
C ARG A 336 -23.10 -5.91 9.76
N LEU A 337 -23.37 -7.13 9.30
CA LEU A 337 -23.58 -7.42 7.90
C LEU A 337 -25.02 -7.15 7.47
N VAL A 338 -25.17 -6.53 6.30
CA VAL A 338 -26.42 -6.35 5.56
C VAL A 338 -26.23 -7.04 4.22
N ASP A 339 -27.02 -8.07 3.97
CA ASP A 339 -27.00 -8.82 2.70
C ASP A 339 -27.99 -8.19 1.73
N HIS A 340 -27.52 -7.85 0.52
CA HIS A 340 -28.31 -7.24 -0.55
C HIS A 340 -28.64 -8.24 -1.67
N GLY A 341 -28.32 -9.54 -1.47
CA GLY A 341 -28.51 -10.60 -2.45
C GLY A 341 -27.39 -10.65 -3.50
N SER A 342 -27.22 -9.58 -4.29
CA SER A 342 -26.14 -9.47 -5.29
C SER A 342 -24.85 -8.86 -4.74
N GLY A 343 -24.80 -8.56 -3.44
CA GLY A 343 -23.74 -7.84 -2.77
C GLY A 343 -23.99 -7.76 -1.27
N CYS A 344 -23.13 -7.04 -0.55
CA CYS A 344 -23.32 -6.81 0.87
C CYS A 344 -22.68 -5.50 1.34
N THR A 345 -23.10 -5.07 2.52
CA THR A 345 -22.46 -4.01 3.29
C THR A 345 -22.16 -4.51 4.69
N VAL A 346 -20.93 -4.31 5.16
CA VAL A 346 -20.53 -4.57 6.54
C VAL A 346 -20.20 -3.25 7.21
N TRP A 347 -20.99 -2.89 8.20
CA TRP A 347 -20.78 -1.71 9.04
C TRP A 347 -19.92 -2.10 10.24
N TYR A 348 -18.83 -1.37 10.48
CA TYR A 348 -17.97 -1.51 11.65
C TYR A 348 -18.19 -0.32 12.58
N GLU A 349 -18.52 -0.59 13.84
CA GLU A 349 -18.87 0.45 14.81
C GLU A 349 -18.05 0.32 16.10
N ALA A 350 -17.66 1.46 16.65
CA ALA A 350 -17.08 1.61 17.98
C ALA A 350 -17.66 2.88 18.64
N ASP A 351 -17.88 2.85 19.94
CA ASP A 351 -18.47 3.99 20.68
C ASP A 351 -19.76 4.54 20.03
N GLU A 352 -20.63 3.66 19.54
CA GLU A 352 -21.90 3.99 18.85
C GLU A 352 -21.76 4.77 17.53
N ALA A 353 -20.56 4.86 16.95
CA ALA A 353 -20.31 5.50 15.66
C ALA A 353 -19.72 4.51 14.65
N VAL A 354 -19.97 4.74 13.35
CA VAL A 354 -19.30 4.02 12.28
C VAL A 354 -17.82 4.41 12.27
N VAL A 355 -16.95 3.42 12.35
CA VAL A 355 -15.49 3.57 12.24
C VAL A 355 -14.93 2.88 11.00
N GLY A 356 -15.76 2.08 10.32
CA GLY A 356 -15.45 1.53 9.01
C GLY A 356 -16.69 1.02 8.27
N VAL A 357 -16.57 0.89 6.95
CA VAL A 357 -17.55 0.24 6.09
C VAL A 357 -16.81 -0.60 5.04
N LEU A 358 -17.27 -1.82 4.81
CA LEU A 358 -16.88 -2.65 3.67
C LEU A 358 -18.10 -2.90 2.79
N THR A 359 -17.95 -2.76 1.48
CA THR A 359 -19.04 -2.99 0.52
C THR A 359 -18.59 -3.92 -0.60
N HIS A 360 -19.54 -4.71 -1.10
CA HIS A 360 -19.44 -5.48 -2.32
C HIS A 360 -20.73 -5.21 -3.11
N ASN A 361 -20.61 -4.63 -4.30
CA ASN A 361 -21.74 -4.21 -5.14
C ASN A 361 -22.76 -3.29 -4.42
N ALA A 362 -22.27 -2.37 -3.57
CA ALA A 362 -23.10 -1.43 -2.80
C ALA A 362 -22.45 -0.04 -2.70
N ASP A 363 -22.28 0.63 -3.84
CA ASP A 363 -21.55 1.90 -3.94
C ASP A 363 -22.21 3.05 -3.16
N ASP A 364 -23.54 3.10 -3.10
CA ASP A 364 -24.26 4.10 -2.31
C ASP A 364 -23.92 4.01 -0.81
N ASP A 365 -23.76 2.78 -0.30
CA ASP A 365 -23.37 2.52 1.10
C ASP A 365 -21.90 2.86 1.36
N TYR A 366 -21.04 2.71 0.36
CA TYR A 366 -19.63 3.10 0.43
C TYR A 366 -19.50 4.61 0.62
N ASP A 367 -20.16 5.39 -0.23
CA ASP A 367 -20.17 6.84 -0.16
C ASP A 367 -20.86 7.35 1.11
N LEU A 368 -21.95 6.69 1.54
CA LEU A 368 -22.60 6.99 2.80
C LEU A 368 -21.67 6.73 3.98
N GLY A 369 -20.98 5.59 3.99
CA GLY A 369 -20.12 5.22 5.09
C GLY A 369 -18.94 6.15 5.27
N GLU A 370 -18.33 6.66 4.19
CA GLU A 370 -17.31 7.71 4.29
C GLU A 370 -17.82 8.93 5.09
N ARG A 371 -19.03 9.40 4.78
CA ARG A 371 -19.66 10.53 5.48
C ARG A 371 -19.95 10.19 6.94
N LEU A 372 -20.50 9.01 7.22
CA LEU A 372 -20.82 8.60 8.59
C LEU A 372 -19.56 8.47 9.46
N ILE A 373 -18.46 7.94 8.90
CA ILE A 373 -17.16 7.82 9.56
C ILE A 373 -16.59 9.21 9.87
N ARG A 374 -16.63 10.12 8.89
CA ARG A 374 -16.17 11.51 9.04
C ARG A 374 -16.94 12.26 10.12
N ASP A 375 -18.27 12.11 10.12
CA ASP A 375 -19.18 12.86 10.99
C ASP A 375 -19.44 12.15 12.35
N ARG A 376 -18.81 11.00 12.58
CA ARG A 376 -18.97 10.15 13.78
C ARG A 376 -20.44 9.83 14.06
N LYS A 377 -21.14 9.34 13.03
CA LYS A 377 -22.56 8.98 13.09
C LYS A 377 -22.74 7.47 13.20
N PRO A 378 -23.84 7.00 13.81
CA PRO A 378 -24.16 5.56 13.88
C PRO A 378 -24.49 5.00 12.49
N ALA A 379 -24.40 3.67 12.34
CA ALA A 379 -24.81 3.01 11.11
C ALA A 379 -26.34 3.13 10.89
N PRO A 380 -26.83 3.10 9.63
CA PRO A 380 -28.26 3.12 9.36
C PRO A 380 -28.97 1.92 9.98
N VAL A 381 -30.08 2.15 10.70
CA VAL A 381 -30.92 1.06 11.21
C VAL A 381 -31.72 0.49 10.04
N PRO A 382 -31.71 -0.84 9.80
CA PRO A 382 -32.55 -1.45 8.77
C PRO A 382 -34.02 -1.11 9.04
N MET A 383 -34.75 -0.65 8.01
CA MET A 383 -36.20 -0.61 8.09
C MET A 383 -36.71 -2.05 8.17
N GLN A 384 -37.49 -2.35 9.21
CA GLN A 384 -38.11 -3.67 9.42
C GLN A 384 -39.16 -4.00 8.36
#